data_AF-A0A7J4HFL8-F1
#
_entry.id   AF-A0A7J4HFL8-F1
#
_cell.length_a   1.000
_cell.length_b   1.000
_cell.length_c   1.000
_cell.angle_alpha   90.00
_cell.angle_beta   90.00
_cell.angle_gamma   90.00
#
_symmetry.space_group_name_H-M   'P 1'
#
loop_
_entity.id
_entity.type
_entity.pdbx_description
1 polymer ?
#
loop_
_entity_poly.entity_id
_entity_poly.type
_entity_poly.pdbx_seq_one_letter_code
_entity_poly.pdbx_strand_id
1 'polypeptide(L)' 'MTDRLEQAITRLQRLAEKAESDGTGMDIPDIMQAIVGPDYDDELEKLVSMAMESSEKAMDLEDMARGVMALFDWRNKNA' A
#
# COMPACT_ATOMS: atom_id res chain seq x y z
N MET A 1 4.91 -7.35 -14.41
CA MET A 1 4.96 -7.09 -12.95
C MET A 1 5.49 -5.68 -12.69
N THR A 2 6.54 -5.26 -13.40
CA THR A 2 7.09 -3.89 -13.37
C THR A 2 6.04 -2.81 -13.65
N ASP A 3 5.18 -2.97 -14.67
CA ASP A 3 4.16 -1.95 -14.99
C ASP A 3 3.13 -1.75 -13.87
N ARG A 4 2.76 -2.83 -13.16
CA ARG A 4 1.80 -2.75 -12.04
C ARG A 4 2.43 -1.98 -10.87
N LEU A 5 3.70 -2.26 -10.57
CA LEU A 5 4.46 -1.60 -9.51
C LEU A 5 4.64 -0.11 -9.81
N GLU A 6 5.07 0.25 -11.02
CA GLU A 6 5.23 1.65 -11.43
C GLU A 6 3.92 2.44 -11.35
N GLN A 7 2.80 1.83 -11.78
CA GLN A 7 1.50 2.46 -11.65
C GLN A 7 1.05 2.63 -10.19
N ALA A 8 1.33 1.66 -9.33
CA ALA A 8 1.04 1.77 -7.91
C ALA A 8 1.88 2.88 -7.24
N ILE A 9 3.17 2.95 -7.55
CA ILE A 9 4.04 4.03 -7.07
C ILE A 9 3.53 5.38 -7.54
N THR A 10 3.13 5.50 -8.81
CA THR A 10 2.55 6.75 -9.35
C THR A 10 1.28 7.16 -8.60
N ARG A 11 0.42 6.19 -8.25
CA ARG A 11 -0.80 6.47 -7.47
C ARG A 11 -0.46 6.86 -6.02
N LEU A 12 0.50 6.20 -5.40
CA LEU A 12 0.99 6.54 -4.06
C LEU A 12 1.65 7.92 -4.02
N GLN A 13 2.39 8.31 -5.06
CA GLN A 13 2.98 9.65 -5.16
C GLN A 13 1.89 10.72 -5.14
N ARG A 14 0.84 10.55 -5.96
CA ARG A 14 -0.30 11.48 -5.96
C ARG A 14 -1.03 11.51 -4.63
N LEU A 15 -1.15 10.36 -3.96
CA LEU A 15 -1.75 10.28 -2.63
C LEU A 15 -0.90 11.03 -1.60
N ALA A 16 0.42 10.86 -1.63
CA ALA A 16 1.35 11.55 -0.75
C ALA A 16 1.34 13.06 -0.97
N GLU A 17 1.36 13.52 -2.22
CA GLU A 17 1.26 14.95 -2.58
C GLU A 17 -0.05 15.56 -2.05
N LYS A 18 -1.16 14.83 -2.16
CA LYS A 18 -2.46 15.26 -1.63
C LYS A 18 -2.45 15.33 -0.11
N ALA A 19 -1.96 14.29 0.55
CA ALA A 19 -1.87 14.24 2.02
C ALA A 19 -0.99 15.37 2.57
N GLU A 20 0.15 15.65 1.91
CA GLU A 20 1.02 16.78 2.25
C GLU A 20 0.30 18.12 2.09
N SER A 21 -0.43 18.33 1.00
CA SER A 21 -1.21 19.54 0.75
C SER A 21 -2.34 19.74 1.78
N ASP A 22 -2.98 18.65 2.21
CA ASP A 22 -4.08 18.66 3.17
C ASP A 22 -3.59 18.71 4.62
N GLY A 23 -2.27 18.57 4.84
CA GLY A 23 -1.65 18.52 6.17
C GLY A 23 -1.97 17.24 6.94
N THR A 24 -2.32 16.17 6.22
CA THR A 24 -2.69 14.87 6.78
C THR A 24 -1.64 13.80 6.48
N GLY A 25 -1.73 12.66 7.18
CA GLY A 25 -1.02 11.45 6.78
C GLY A 25 -1.72 10.73 5.63
N MET A 26 -1.11 9.64 5.15
CA MET A 26 -1.78 8.68 4.28
C MET A 26 -2.41 7.59 5.14
N ASP A 27 -3.71 7.39 4.99
CA ASP A 27 -4.41 6.32 5.68
C ASP A 27 -4.22 4.97 4.97
N ILE A 28 -4.23 3.88 5.74
CA ILE A 28 -4.03 2.52 5.20
C ILE A 28 -5.04 2.18 4.09
N PRO A 29 -6.36 2.46 4.23
CA PRO A 29 -7.32 2.20 3.15
C PRO A 29 -6.98 2.90 1.83
N ASP A 30 -6.44 4.12 1.88
CA ASP A 30 -6.04 4.88 0.70
C ASP A 30 -4.78 4.29 0.05
N ILE A 31 -3.82 3.88 0.87
CA ILE A 31 -2.60 3.18 0.42
C ILE A 31 -2.98 1.87 -0.29
N MET A 32 -3.88 1.10 0.33
CA MET A 32 -4.38 -0.15 -0.23
C MET A 32 -5.06 0.08 -1.58
N GLN A 33 -5.96 1.05 -1.65
CA GLN A 33 -6.66 1.40 -2.88
C GLN A 33 -5.68 1.84 -3.99
N ALA A 34 -4.64 2.58 -3.65
CA ALA A 34 -3.63 3.02 -4.61
C ALA A 34 -2.80 1.85 -5.19
N ILE A 35 -2.54 0.81 -4.39
CA ILE A 35 -1.64 -0.29 -4.77
C ILE A 35 -2.39 -1.45 -5.43
N VAL A 36 -3.45 -1.95 -4.79
CA VAL A 36 -4.16 -3.16 -5.23
C VAL A 36 -5.51 -2.87 -5.89
N GLY A 37 -5.98 -1.62 -5.84
CA GLY A 37 -7.29 -1.23 -6.37
C GLY A 37 -8.43 -1.46 -5.37
N PRO A 38 -9.70 -1.33 -5.78
CA PRO A 38 -10.85 -1.43 -4.87
C PRO A 38 -11.17 -2.87 -4.41
N ASP A 39 -10.53 -3.88 -4.99
CA ASP A 39 -10.87 -5.30 -4.78
C ASP A 39 -10.10 -5.95 -3.61
N TYR A 40 -9.66 -5.18 -2.62
CA TYR A 40 -9.11 -5.74 -1.39
C TYR A 40 -10.20 -6.04 -0.36
N ASP A 41 -9.91 -6.96 0.56
CA ASP A 41 -10.79 -7.33 1.68
C ASP A 41 -10.19 -6.89 3.01
N ASP A 42 -11.02 -6.96 4.05
CA ASP A 42 -10.67 -6.63 5.43
C ASP A 42 -9.49 -7.47 5.97
N GLU A 43 -9.30 -8.69 5.45
CA GLU A 43 -8.21 -9.55 5.89
C GLU A 43 -6.86 -9.01 5.41
N LEU A 44 -6.77 -8.63 4.14
CA LEU A 44 -5.58 -8.01 3.60
C LEU A 44 -5.28 -6.67 4.26
N GLU A 45 -6.31 -5.84 4.51
CA GLU A 45 -6.14 -4.58 5.21
C GLU A 45 -5.51 -4.81 6.59
N LYS A 46 -6.02 -5.78 7.38
CA LYS A 46 -5.44 -6.14 8.68
C LYS A 46 -3.98 -6.60 8.58
N LEU A 47 -3.65 -7.43 7.58
CA LEU A 47 -2.27 -7.89 7.37
C LEU A 47 -1.32 -6.73 7.11
N VAL A 48 -1.75 -5.77 6.29
CA VAL A 48 -0.95 -4.57 5.99
C VAL A 48 -0.83 -3.67 7.20
N SER A 49 -1.90 -3.45 7.97
CA SER A 49 -1.85 -2.68 9.22
C SER A 49 -0.86 -3.27 10.21
N MET A 50 -0.91 -4.58 10.46
CA MET A 50 0.05 -5.24 11.34
C MET A 50 1.49 -5.12 10.83
N ALA A 51 1.71 -5.23 9.51
CA ALA A 51 3.04 -5.09 8.93
C ALA A 51 3.59 -3.67 9.06
N MET A 52 2.75 -2.65 8.87
CA MET A 52 3.13 -1.25 9.02
C MET A 52 3.40 -0.88 10.48
N GLU A 53 2.56 -1.31 11.41
CA GLU A 53 2.76 -1.10 12.85
C GLU A 53 4.02 -1.78 13.38
N SER A 54 4.37 -2.95 12.83
CA SER A 54 5.58 -3.68 13.19
C SER A 54 6.86 -3.09 12.57
N SER A 55 6.76 -2.17 11.61
CA SER A 55 7.92 -1.58 10.97
C SER A 55 8.48 -0.43 11.81
N GLU A 56 9.65 -0.63 12.40
CA GLU A 56 10.40 0.44 13.09
C GLU A 56 11.09 1.40 12.11
N LYS A 57 11.07 1.09 10.80
CA LYS A 57 11.73 1.88 9.76
C LYS A 57 10.72 2.70 8.97
N ALA A 58 11.12 3.94 8.68
CA ALA A 58 10.50 4.72 7.62
C ALA A 58 10.63 3.95 6.29
N MET A 59 9.50 3.70 5.66
CA MET A 59 9.43 3.08 4.33
C MET A 59 9.23 4.16 3.29
N ASP A 60 9.93 4.05 2.17
CA ASP A 60 9.60 4.85 1.00
C ASP A 60 8.37 4.26 0.27
N LEU A 61 7.87 4.99 -0.74
CA LEU A 61 6.69 4.57 -1.50
C LEU A 61 6.92 3.28 -2.31
N GLU A 62 8.16 3.00 -2.71
CA GLU A 62 8.50 1.81 -3.48
C GLU A 62 8.49 0.57 -2.58
N ASP A 63 9.10 0.66 -1.40
CA ASP A 63 9.07 -0.36 -0.37
C ASP A 63 7.64 -0.66 0.08
N MET A 64 6.84 0.38 0.29
CA MET A 64 5.42 0.26 0.62
C MET A 64 4.64 -0.47 -0.48
N ALA A 65 4.79 -0.05 -1.73
CA ALA A 65 4.14 -0.69 -2.87
C ALA A 65 4.52 -2.17 -2.99
N ARG A 66 5.82 -2.49 -2.86
CA ARG A 66 6.33 -3.86 -2.90
C ARG A 66 5.79 -4.72 -1.76
N GLY A 67 5.81 -4.20 -0.54
CA GLY A 67 5.35 -4.92 0.65
C GLY A 67 3.88 -5.30 0.55
N VAL A 68 3.02 -4.34 0.22
CA VAL A 68 1.58 -4.58 0.06
C VAL A 68 1.29 -5.54 -1.10
N MET A 69 1.95 -5.38 -2.26
CA MET A 69 1.78 -6.33 -3.36
C MET A 69 2.24 -7.75 -3.01
N ALA A 70 3.34 -7.87 -2.26
CA ALA A 70 3.83 -9.18 -1.82
C ALA A 70 2.84 -9.86 -0.87
N LEU A 71 2.24 -9.11 0.06
CA LEU A 71 1.18 -9.63 0.94
C LEU A 71 -0.06 -10.04 0.16
N PHE A 72 -0.50 -9.21 -0.80
CA PHE A 72 -1.62 -9.53 -1.68
C PHE A 72 -1.38 -10.81 -2.50
N ASP A 73 -0.21 -10.92 -3.12
CA ASP A 73 0.16 -12.09 -3.91
C ASP A 73 0.32 -13.34 -3.04
N TRP A 74 0.87 -13.21 -1.82
CA TRP A 74 0.97 -14.31 -0.86
C TRP A 74 -0.41 -14.80 -0.44
N ARG A 75 -1.32 -13.89 -0.06
CA ARG A 75 -2.70 -14.23 0.30
C ARG A 75 -3.38 -14.97 -0.86
N ASN A 76 -3.34 -14.42 -2.06
CA ASN A 76 -4.01 -15.04 -3.22
C ASN A 76 -3.43 -16.42 -3.60
N LYS A 77 -2.20 -16.74 -3.21
CA LYS A 77 -1.61 -18.07 -3.39
C LYS A 77 -1.98 -19.07 -2.30
N ASN A 78 -2.39 -18.59 -1.12
CA ASN A 78 -2.69 -19.41 0.06
C ASN A 78 -4.19 -19.39 0.45
N ALA A 79 -5.02 -18.64 -0.29
CA ALA A 79 -6.47 -18.58 -0.16
C ALA A 79 -7.18 -19.74 -0.88
#